data_AF-A0A8J4UU27-F1
#
_entry.id   AF-A0A8J4UU27-F1
#
_cell.length_a   1.000
_cell.length_b   1.000
_cell.length_c   1.000
_cell.angle_alpha   90.00
_cell.angle_beta   90.00
_cell.angle_gamma   90.00
#
_symmetry.space_group_name_H-M   'P 1'
#
loop_
_entity.id
_entity.type
_entity.pdbx_description
1 polymer ?
#
loop_
_entity_poly.entity_id
_entity_poly.type
_entity_poly.pdbx_seq_one_letter_code
_entity_poly.pdbx_strand_id
1 'polypeptide(L)'
;MPNRVVSTVHALVVGLFCLYILLFDDAIKKDPVWGDPTLVKLNVGVTTGYLISDLLLMVYFWDLIGEKYFVAHHLAALYAYYYVLSQGILPYFANFRLLAEFSTPFVNQ
;
A
#
# COMPACT_ATOMS: atom_id res chain seq x y z
N MET A 1 13.19 11.54 -6.01
CA MET A 1 13.28 10.34 -5.15
C MET A 1 12.41 10.59 -3.93
N PRO A 2 11.42 9.73 -3.62
CA PRO A 2 10.92 9.65 -2.26
C PRO A 2 12.14 9.53 -1.35
N ASN A 3 12.17 10.26 -0.24
CA ASN A 3 13.29 10.16 0.70
C ASN A 3 13.49 8.67 1.01
N ARG A 4 14.65 8.11 0.63
CA ARG A 4 14.91 6.66 0.68
C ARG A 4 14.59 6.07 2.06
N VAL A 5 14.82 6.86 3.10
CA VAL A 5 14.48 6.54 4.49
C VAL A 5 12.96 6.41 4.68
N VAL A 6 12.18 7.35 4.14
CA VAL A 6 10.70 7.34 4.25
C VAL A 6 10.10 6.15 3.52
N SER A 7 10.57 5.84 2.31
CA SER A 7 10.13 4.66 1.55
C SER A 7 10.50 3.35 2.26
N THR A 8 11.70 3.28 2.85
CA THR A 8 12.16 2.09 3.60
C THR A 8 11.35 1.90 4.89
N VAL A 9 11.10 2.97 5.65
CA VAL A 9 10.28 2.91 6.87
C VAL A 9 8.84 2.52 6.52
N HIS A 10 8.28 3.09 5.46
CA HIS A 10 6.96 2.73 4.95
C HIS A 10 6.89 1.23 4.62
N ALA A 11 7.82 0.74 3.80
CA ALA A 11 7.89 -0.65 3.38
C ALA A 11 8.03 -1.64 4.56
N LEU A 12 8.85 -1.31 5.55
CA LEU A 12 9.03 -2.13 6.75
C LEU A 12 7.77 -2.16 7.62
N VAL A 13 7.16 -1.00 7.88
CA VAL A 13 5.94 -0.91 8.70
C VAL A 13 4.80 -1.66 8.03
N VAL A 14 4.54 -1.38 6.74
CA VAL A 14 3.46 -2.02 5.98
C VAL A 14 3.70 -3.51 5.81
N GLY A 15 4.93 -3.91 5.49
CA GLY A 15 5.29 -5.32 5.29
C GLY A 15 5.20 -6.15 6.56
N LEU A 16 5.63 -5.61 7.71
CA LEU A 16 5.49 -6.29 9.01
C LEU A 16 4.03 -6.41 9.43
N PHE A 17 3.22 -5.38 9.22
CA PHE A 17 1.77 -5.45 9.44
C PHE A 17 1.11 -6.48 8.51
N CYS A 18 1.52 -6.56 7.24
CA CYS A 18 1.02 -7.56 6.30
C CYS A 18 1.29 -8.98 6.78
N LEU A 19 2.52 -9.27 7.21
CA LEU A 19 2.93 -10.56 7.73
C LEU A 19 2.13 -10.94 8.98
N TYR A 20 1.95 -10.00 9.91
CA TYR A 20 1.15 -10.22 11.11
C TYR A 20 -0.29 -10.60 10.77
N ILE A 21 -0.93 -9.84 9.89
CA ILE A 21 -2.30 -10.10 9.45
C ILE A 21 -2.42 -11.48 8.79
N LEU A 22 -1.46 -11.85 7.93
CA LEU A 22 -1.50 -13.13 7.21
C LEU A 22 -1.33 -14.32 8.16
N LEU A 23 -0.52 -14.17 9.21
CA LEU A 23 -0.24 -15.23 10.18
C LEU A 23 -1.32 -15.36 11.27
N PHE A 24 -1.93 -14.25 11.70
CA PHE A 24 -2.75 -14.21 12.92
C PHE A 24 -4.20 -13.74 12.74
N ASP A 25 -4.59 -13.21 11.58
CA ASP A 25 -5.97 -12.76 11.34
C ASP A 25 -6.85 -13.90 10.81
N ASP A 26 -7.47 -14.63 11.74
CA ASP A 26 -8.35 -15.76 11.41
C ASP A 26 -9.67 -15.32 10.75
N ALA A 27 -10.09 -14.06 10.90
CA ALA A 27 -11.29 -13.54 10.26
C ALA A 27 -11.09 -13.41 8.74
N ILE A 28 -9.92 -12.94 8.30
CA ILE A 28 -9.55 -12.88 6.89
C ILE A 28 -9.34 -14.28 6.31
N LYS A 29 -8.70 -15.18 7.05
CA LYS A 29 -8.50 -16.56 6.58
C LYS A 29 -9.84 -17.27 6.36
N LYS A 30 -10.84 -16.96 7.17
CA LYS A 30 -12.19 -17.55 7.10
C LYS A 30 -13.05 -16.95 5.98
N ASP A 31 -12.95 -15.63 5.76
CA ASP A 31 -13.62 -14.96 4.63
C ASP A 31 -12.66 -13.98 3.93
N PRO A 32 -11.90 -14.45 2.93
CA PRO A 32 -10.88 -13.65 2.26
C PRO A 32 -11.43 -12.49 1.42
N VAL A 33 -12.71 -12.57 1.02
CA VAL A 33 -13.31 -11.64 0.05
C VAL A 33 -14.18 -10.59 0.76
N TRP A 34 -14.95 -11.01 1.77
CA TRP A 34 -15.94 -10.16 2.46
C TRP A 34 -15.70 -10.03 3.96
N GLY A 35 -14.66 -10.66 4.51
CA GLY A 35 -14.29 -10.49 5.90
C GLY A 35 -14.09 -9.01 6.23
N ASP A 36 -14.31 -8.61 7.49
CA ASP A 36 -14.07 -7.24 7.96
C ASP A 36 -12.75 -7.14 8.75
N PRO A 37 -11.59 -7.04 8.08
CA PRO A 37 -10.32 -6.82 8.74
C PRO A 37 -10.05 -5.35 8.94
N THR A 38 -10.39 -4.87 10.13
CA THR A 38 -10.02 -3.54 10.60
C THR A 38 -8.50 -3.30 10.47
N LEU A 39 -7.68 -4.33 10.69
CA LEU A 39 -6.22 -4.25 10.56
C LEU A 39 -5.73 -4.11 9.11
N VAL A 40 -6.35 -4.79 8.14
CA VAL A 40 -6.01 -4.58 6.72
C VAL A 40 -6.45 -3.21 6.27
N LYS A 41 -7.66 -2.76 6.64
CA LYS A 41 -8.12 -1.41 6.31
C LYS A 41 -7.18 -0.35 6.86
N LEU A 42 -6.66 -0.54 8.07
CA LEU A 42 -5.62 0.33 8.64
C LEU A 42 -4.34 0.31 7.79
N ASN A 43 -3.82 -0.87 7.43
CA ASN A 43 -2.57 -1.00 6.67
C ASN A 43 -2.69 -0.43 5.23
N VAL A 44 -3.83 -0.69 4.58
CA VAL A 44 -4.19 -0.12 3.28
C VAL A 44 -4.38 1.39 3.39
N GLY A 45 -4.94 1.89 4.49
CA GLY A 45 -5.06 3.32 4.77
C GLY A 45 -3.70 4.01 4.88
N VAL A 46 -2.75 3.42 5.61
CA VAL A 46 -1.37 3.92 5.72
C VAL A 46 -0.69 3.95 4.34
N THR A 47 -0.84 2.89 3.55
CA THR A 47 -0.31 2.83 2.18
C THR A 47 -0.94 3.86 1.25
N THR A 48 -2.26 4.05 1.35
CA THR A 48 -2.99 5.04 0.57
C THR A 48 -2.48 6.45 0.88
N GLY A 49 -2.29 6.78 2.16
CA GLY A 49 -1.72 8.08 2.57
C GLY A 49 -0.30 8.30 2.02
N TYR A 50 0.55 7.27 2.05
CA TYR A 50 1.89 7.31 1.48
C TYR A 50 1.86 7.56 -0.05
N LEU A 51 1.03 6.81 -0.80
CA LEU A 51 0.89 6.98 -2.24
C LEU A 51 0.36 8.37 -2.64
N ILE A 52 -0.56 8.93 -1.86
CA ILE A 52 -1.02 10.32 -2.07
C ILE A 52 0.14 11.30 -1.85
N SER A 53 0.93 11.13 -0.80
CA SER A 53 2.09 11.98 -0.54
C SER A 53 3.12 11.91 -1.67
N ASP A 54 3.41 10.71 -2.18
CA ASP A 54 4.35 10.52 -3.30
C ASP A 54 3.82 11.17 -4.58
N LEU A 55 2.52 11.05 -4.84
CA LEU A 55 1.87 11.70 -5.97
C LEU A 55 1.94 13.23 -5.88
N LEU A 56 1.67 13.80 -4.70
CA LEU A 56 1.77 15.24 -4.46
C LEU A 56 3.19 15.76 -4.66
N LEU A 57 4.19 15.04 -4.14
CA LEU A 57 5.60 15.39 -4.33
C LEU A 57 5.98 15.35 -5.81
N MET A 58 5.50 14.36 -6.56
CA MET A 58 5.74 14.27 -8.00
C MET A 58 5.12 15.39 -8.81
N VAL A 59 3.90 15.80 -8.47
CA VAL A 59 3.24 16.93 -9.12
C VAL A 59 3.93 18.26 -8.76
N TYR A 60 4.35 18.41 -7.51
CA TYR A 60 5.03 19.62 -7.04
C TYR A 60 6.43 19.78 -7.64
N PHE A 61 7.20 18.69 -7.75
CA PHE A 61 8.54 18.67 -8.34
C PHE A 61 8.54 18.09 -9.76
N TRP A 62 7.54 18.45 -10.57
CA TRP A 62 7.32 17.85 -11.89
C TRP A 62 8.55 17.87 -12.79
N ASP A 63 9.27 18.99 -12.84
CA ASP A 63 10.44 19.15 -13.72
C ASP A 63 11.64 18.29 -13.30
N LEU A 64 11.65 17.76 -12.07
CA LEU A 64 12.74 16.93 -11.53
C LEU A 64 12.42 15.44 -11.52
N ILE A 65 11.16 15.09 -11.24
CA ILE A 65 10.74 13.71 -10.95
C ILE A 65 9.39 13.31 -11.60
N GLY A 66 8.72 14.22 -12.30
CA GLY A 66 7.40 13.99 -12.86
C GLY A 66 7.44 13.06 -14.07
N GLU A 67 6.89 11.85 -13.91
CA GLU A 67 6.72 10.89 -15.00
C GLU A 67 5.26 10.45 -15.15
N LYS A 68 4.70 10.63 -16.36
CA LYS A 68 3.28 10.38 -16.64
C LYS A 68 2.83 8.95 -16.35
N TYR A 69 3.68 7.96 -16.66
CA TYR A 69 3.36 6.55 -16.41
C TYR A 69 3.34 6.22 -14.91
N PHE A 70 4.20 6.86 -14.13
CA PHE A 70 4.26 6.68 -12.68
C PHE A 70 3.07 7.35 -11.97
N VAL A 71 2.60 8.50 -12.47
CA VAL A 71 1.33 9.11 -12.06
C VAL A 71 0.16 8.15 -12.31
N ALA A 72 0.06 7.60 -13.53
CA ALA A 72 -1.01 6.66 -13.87
C ALA A 72 -0.98 5.41 -12.99
N HIS A 73 0.21 4.89 -12.67
CA HIS A 73 0.40 3.79 -11.72
C HIS A 73 -0.14 4.13 -10.33
N HIS A 74 0.21 5.30 -9.79
CA HIS A 74 -0.25 5.76 -8.48
C HIS A 74 -1.77 5.90 -8.44
N LEU A 75 -2.37 6.49 -9.49
CA LEU A 75 -3.82 6.62 -9.60
C LEU A 75 -4.52 5.25 -9.67
N ALA A 76 -3.97 4.30 -10.42
CA ALA A 76 -4.51 2.94 -10.49
C ALA A 76 -4.45 2.21 -9.13
N ALA A 77 -3.34 2.36 -8.40
CA ALA A 77 -3.18 1.79 -7.06
C ALA A 77 -4.16 2.43 -6.06
N LEU A 78 -4.31 3.76 -6.08
CA LEU A 78 -5.26 4.49 -5.24
C LEU A 78 -6.71 4.09 -5.54
N TYR A 79 -7.05 3.88 -6.82
CA TYR A 79 -8.38 3.41 -7.22
C TYR A 79 -8.68 2.00 -6.68
N ALA A 80 -7.72 1.09 -6.73
CA ALA A 80 -7.87 -0.25 -6.15
C ALA A 80 -8.04 -0.19 -4.62
N TYR A 81 -7.24 0.61 -3.92
CA TYR A 81 -7.32 0.76 -2.46
C TYR A 81 -8.58 1.48 -1.99
N TYR A 82 -9.16 2.35 -2.81
CA TYR A 82 -10.46 2.97 -2.54
C TYR A 82 -11.58 1.93 -2.36
N TYR A 83 -11.62 0.86 -3.16
CA TYR A 83 -12.63 -0.19 -2.99
C TYR A 83 -12.44 -0.98 -1.68
N VAL A 84 -11.19 -1.22 -1.28
CA VAL A 84 -10.88 -1.91 -0.03
C VAL A 84 -11.29 -1.07 1.18
N LEU A 85 -11.04 0.24 1.13
CA LEU A 85 -11.34 1.16 2.25
C LEU A 85 -12.83 1.53 2.33
N SER A 86 -13.48 1.81 1.19
CA SER A 86 -14.86 2.29 1.17
C SER A 86 -15.90 1.17 1.16
N GLN A 87 -15.63 0.07 0.44
CA GLN A 87 -16.57 -1.04 0.28
C GLN A 87 -16.18 -2.27 1.11
N GLY A 88 -14.96 -2.32 1.67
CA GLY A 88 -14.49 -3.47 2.44
C GLY A 88 -14.25 -4.73 1.60
N ILE A 89 -14.10 -4.58 0.29
CA ILE A 89 -14.02 -5.69 -0.66
C ILE A 89 -12.56 -6.09 -0.91
N LEU A 90 -12.29 -7.40 -1.03
CA LEU A 90 -10.99 -7.99 -1.37
C LEU A 90 -9.82 -7.63 -0.40
N PRO A 91 -10.03 -7.57 0.92
CA PRO A 91 -8.97 -7.16 1.84
C PRO A 91 -7.80 -8.16 1.89
N TYR A 92 -8.04 -9.46 1.73
CA TYR A 92 -6.96 -10.46 1.66
C TYR A 92 -6.02 -10.20 0.48
N PHE A 93 -6.57 -9.91 -0.70
CA PHE A 93 -5.79 -9.64 -1.90
C PHE A 93 -5.02 -8.32 -1.81
N ALA A 94 -5.61 -7.31 -1.17
CA ALA A 94 -4.91 -6.07 -0.86
C ALA A 94 -3.70 -6.33 0.05
N ASN A 95 -3.89 -7.12 1.12
CA ASN A 95 -2.80 -7.49 2.03
C ASN A 95 -1.71 -8.32 1.33
N PHE A 96 -2.10 -9.25 0.45
CA PHE A 96 -1.17 -10.05 -0.34
C PHE A 96 -0.37 -9.19 -1.34
N ARG A 97 -1.00 -8.19 -1.95
CA ARG A 97 -0.30 -7.22 -2.83
C ARG A 97 0.71 -6.40 -2.06
N LEU A 98 0.34 -5.93 -0.86
CA LEU A 98 1.21 -5.14 0.02
C LEU A 98 2.40 -5.95 0.57
N LEU A 99 2.29 -7.27 0.66
CA LEU A 99 3.42 -8.13 1.03
C LEU A 99 4.61 -7.96 0.07
N ALA A 100 4.36 -7.64 -1.21
CA ALA A 100 5.43 -7.38 -2.17
C ALA A 100 6.28 -6.15 -1.78
N GLU A 101 5.72 -5.17 -1.05
CA GLU A 101 6.46 -3.99 -0.57
C GLU A 101 7.55 -4.35 0.45
N PHE A 102 7.43 -5.50 1.14
CA PHE A 102 8.48 -5.97 2.03
C PHE A 102 9.81 -6.25 1.30
N SER A 103 9.75 -6.51 -0.01
CA SER A 103 10.96 -6.69 -0.84
C SER A 103 11.64 -5.37 -1.22
N THR A 104 10.92 -4.24 -1.18
CA THR A 104 11.38 -2.92 -1.63
C THR A 104 12.70 -2.46 -0.98
N PRO A 105 12.97 -2.67 0.33
CA PRO A 105 14.27 -2.35 0.94
C PRO A 105 15.45 -3.13 0.36
N PHE A 106 15.21 -4.31 -0.23
CA PHE A 106 16.25 -5.21 -0.74
C PHE A 106 16.53 -5.02 -2.24
N VAL A 107 15.61 -4.40 -2.98
CA VAL A 107 15.73 -4.21 -4.43
C VAL A 107 15.91 -2.73 -4.85
N ASN A 108 15.63 -1.79 -3.96
CA ASN A 108 15.81 -0.35 -4.21
C ASN A 108 17.27 0.07 -3.94
N GLN A 109 18.18 -0.17 -4.91
CA GLN A 109 19.58 0.28 -4.89
C GLN A 109 19.74 1.73 -5.39
#